data_AF-A0A1R3WIM7-F1
#
_entry.id   AF-A0A1R3WIM7-F1
#
_cell.length_a   1.000
_cell.length_b   1.000
_cell.length_c   1.000
_cell.angle_alpha   90.00
_cell.angle_beta   90.00
_cell.angle_gamma   90.00
#
_symmetry.space_group_name_H-M   'P 1'
#
loop_
_entity.id
_entity.type
_entity.pdbx_description
1 polymer ?
#
loop_
_entity_poly.entity_id
_entity_poly.type
_entity_poly.pdbx_seq_one_letter_code
_entity_poly.pdbx_strand_id
1 'polypeptide(L)'
;MENLRRALAEETGRKVKRKSVRKCFLSAYSYLLYQDTVSLLETLDYRSSLGKEERKRERYFVFRYMLRLIKNKHPKQYNQLCAVPN
;
A
#
# COMPACT_ATOMS: atom_id res chain seq x y z
N MET A 1 9.73 -8.58 1.33
CA MET A 1 8.65 -8.70 0.32
C MET A 1 7.40 -9.42 0.87
N GLU A 2 7.55 -10.36 1.79
CA GLU A 2 6.44 -11.15 2.32
C GLU A 2 5.36 -10.30 3.03
N ASN A 3 5.77 -9.37 3.88
CA ASN A 3 4.87 -8.39 4.51
C ASN A 3 4.04 -7.57 3.50
N LEU A 4 4.66 -7.11 2.41
CA LEU A 4 3.95 -6.38 1.36
C LEU A 4 2.96 -7.27 0.61
N ARG A 5 3.36 -8.52 0.34
CA ARG A 5 2.50 -9.50 -0.34
C ARG A 5 1.29 -9.85 0.52
N ARG A 6 1.51 -10.02 1.82
CA ARG A 6 0.44 -10.27 2.79
C ARG A 6 -0.54 -9.10 2.85
N ALA A 7 -0.04 -7.87 2.95
CA ALA A 7 -0.90 -6.67 2.95
C ALA A 7 -1.77 -6.58 1.69
N LEU A 8 -1.18 -6.76 0.50
CA LEU A 8 -1.95 -6.71 -0.74
C LEU A 8 -2.93 -7.90 -0.89
N ALA A 9 -2.54 -9.10 -0.46
CA ALA A 9 -3.42 -10.27 -0.49
C ALA A 9 -4.64 -10.09 0.41
N GLU A 10 -4.45 -9.55 1.62
CA GLU A 10 -5.53 -9.29 2.58
C GLU A 10 -6.48 -8.18 2.08
N GLU A 11 -5.95 -7.11 1.48
CA GLU A 11 -6.79 -6.00 0.97
C GLU A 11 -7.54 -6.32 -0.33
N THR A 12 -7.02 -7.26 -1.13
CA THR A 12 -7.65 -7.68 -2.40
C THR A 12 -8.43 -8.99 -2.31
N GLY A 13 -8.24 -9.77 -1.24
CA GLY A 13 -8.78 -11.12 -1.10
C GLY A 13 -8.18 -12.15 -2.07
N ARG A 14 -7.07 -11.84 -2.74
CA ARG A 14 -6.51 -12.65 -3.84
C ARG A 14 -5.09 -13.12 -3.56
N LYS A 15 -4.73 -14.28 -4.13
CA LYS A 15 -3.34 -14.73 -4.17
C LYS A 15 -2.54 -13.84 -5.13
N VAL A 16 -1.50 -13.19 -4.61
CA VAL A 16 -0.66 -12.26 -5.37
C VAL A 16 0.76 -12.78 -5.60
N LYS A 17 1.23 -12.66 -6.85
CA LYS A 17 2.62 -12.97 -7.24
C LYS A 17 3.57 -11.89 -6.71
N ARG A 18 4.78 -12.27 -6.31
CA ARG A 18 5.79 -11.34 -5.74
C ARG A 18 6.11 -10.15 -6.65
N LYS A 19 6.18 -10.38 -7.98
CA LYS A 19 6.45 -9.32 -8.97
C LYS A 19 5.34 -8.27 -9.01
N SER A 20 4.07 -8.70 -8.97
CA SER A 20 2.91 -7.80 -8.96
C SER A 20 2.84 -6.95 -7.70
N VAL A 21 3.17 -7.51 -6.54
CA VAL A 21 3.23 -6.78 -5.26
C VAL A 21 4.26 -5.67 -5.32
N ARG A 22 5.47 -5.96 -5.82
CA ARG A 22 6.52 -4.94 -5.95
C ARG A 22 6.08 -3.80 -6.87
N LYS A 23 5.47 -4.14 -8.01
CA LYS A 23 4.93 -3.16 -8.95
C LYS A 23 3.86 -2.28 -8.29
N CYS A 24 2.85 -2.87 -7.67
CA CYS A 24 1.77 -2.15 -6.99
C CYS A 24 2.30 -1.26 -5.85
N PHE A 25 3.27 -1.73 -5.05
CA PHE A 25 3.88 -0.89 -4.01
C PHE A 25 4.55 0.36 -4.59
N LEU A 26 5.40 0.19 -5.62
CA LEU A 26 6.07 1.33 -6.26
C LEU A 26 5.07 2.26 -6.94
N SER A 27 4.10 1.71 -7.67
CA SER A 27 3.05 2.50 -8.33
C SER A 27 2.19 3.28 -7.33
N ALA A 28 1.79 2.66 -6.22
CA ALA A 28 1.06 3.34 -5.14
C ALA A 28 1.90 4.45 -4.51
N TYR A 29 3.17 4.17 -4.20
CA TYR A 29 4.08 5.17 -3.63
C TYR A 29 4.31 6.35 -4.57
N SER A 30 4.61 6.10 -5.85
CA SER A 30 4.79 7.14 -6.86
C SER A 30 3.52 7.95 -7.07
N TYR A 31 2.34 7.30 -7.06
CA TYR A 31 1.08 8.02 -7.15
C TYR A 31 0.89 8.99 -5.98
N LEU A 32 1.08 8.54 -4.74
CA LEU A 32 1.02 9.42 -3.57
C LEU A 32 2.07 10.53 -3.64
N LEU A 33 3.29 10.22 -4.07
CA LEU A 33 4.37 11.21 -4.16
C LEU A 33 4.10 12.32 -5.18
N TYR A 34 3.50 12.01 -6.32
CA TYR A 34 3.38 12.97 -7.43
C TYR A 34 1.96 13.50 -7.64
N GLN A 35 0.94 12.80 -7.17
CA GLN A 35 -0.47 13.12 -7.46
C GLN A 35 -1.29 13.37 -6.19
N ASP A 36 -0.90 12.83 -5.04
CA ASP A 36 -1.63 13.01 -3.77
C ASP A 36 -0.66 13.07 -2.58
N THR A 37 0.09 14.17 -2.52
CA THR A 37 1.10 14.42 -1.48
C THR A 37 0.49 14.57 -0.10
N VAL A 38 -0.77 14.99 0.01
CA VAL A 38 -1.51 15.04 1.28
C VAL A 38 -1.65 13.64 1.86
N SER A 39 -2.12 12.68 1.06
CA SER A 39 -2.20 11.27 1.49
C SER A 39 -0.82 10.63 1.71
N LEU A 40 0.24 11.13 1.04
CA LEU A 40 1.61 10.73 1.37
C LEU A 40 1.99 11.18 2.78
N LEU A 41 1.73 12.44 3.14
CA LEU A 41 2.02 12.96 4.48
C LEU A 41 1.25 12.19 5.55
N GLU A 42 -0.05 11.92 5.33
CA GLU A 42 -0.85 11.07 6.22
C GLU A 42 -0.24 9.67 6.41
N THR A 43 0.35 9.10 5.36
CA THR A 43 1.04 7.81 5.44
C THR A 43 2.31 7.90 6.28
N LEU A 44 3.06 9.00 6.18
CA LEU A 44 4.26 9.25 6.98
C LEU A 44 3.94 9.51 8.46
N ASP A 45 2.84 10.20 8.73
CA ASP A 45 2.34 10.41 10.09
C ASP A 45 1.91 9.07 10.70
N TYR A 46 1.16 8.26 9.96
CA TYR A 46 0.79 6.90 10.37
C TYR A 46 2.02 6.02 10.64
N ARG A 47 3.04 6.10 9.78
CA ARG A 47 4.31 5.37 10.00
C ARG A 47 4.98 5.81 11.31
N SER A 48 4.95 7.11 11.61
CA SER A 48 5.61 7.68 12.78
C SER A 48 4.90 7.28 14.08
N SER A 49 3.57 7.06 14.03
CA SER A 49 2.78 6.62 15.18
C SER A 49 2.89 5.12 15.50
N LEU A 50 3.54 4.31 14.65
CA LEU A 50 3.72 2.89 14.90
C LEU A 50 4.55 2.60 16.16
N GLY A 51 4.02 1.72 17.02
CA GLY A 51 4.71 1.25 18.22
C GLY A 51 5.95 0.40 17.90
N LYS A 52 6.83 0.19 18.90
CA LYS A 52 8.09 -0.55 18.74
C LYS A 52 7.91 -1.95 18.15
N GLU A 53 6.88 -2.67 18.59
CA GLU A 53 6.57 -4.02 18.07
C GLU A 53 6.00 -3.99 16.65
N GLU A 54 5.21 -2.98 16.30
CA GLU A 54 4.63 -2.82 14.97
C GLU A 54 5.68 -2.42 13.94
N ARG A 55 6.72 -1.68 14.35
CA ARG A 55 7.86 -1.31 13.50
C ARG A 55 8.58 -2.53 12.92
N LYS A 56 8.60 -3.67 13.63
CA LYS A 56 9.11 -4.96 13.09
C LYS A 56 8.36 -5.40 11.82
N ARG A 57 7.10 -4.97 11.67
CA ARG A 57 6.20 -5.22 10.52
C ARG A 57 5.81 -3.93 9.80
N GLU A 58 6.58 -2.86 9.93
CA GLU A 58 6.27 -1.52 9.38
C GLU A 58 5.82 -1.59 7.91
N ARG A 59 6.57 -2.32 7.08
CA ARG A 59 6.25 -2.48 5.64
C ARG A 59 4.85 -3.04 5.40
N TYR A 60 4.36 -3.94 6.25
CA TYR A 60 2.99 -4.47 6.14
C TYR A 60 1.97 -3.37 6.47
N PHE A 61 2.12 -2.71 7.62
CA PHE A 61 1.18 -1.71 8.09
C PHE A 61 1.11 -0.49 7.19
N VAL A 62 2.27 0.08 6.83
CA VAL A 62 2.36 1.26 5.97
C VAL A 62 1.78 0.96 4.60
N PHE A 63 2.12 -0.17 3.98
CA PHE A 63 1.59 -0.48 2.67
C PHE A 63 0.08 -0.76 2.70
N ARG A 64 -0.41 -1.46 3.72
CA ARG A 64 -1.85 -1.67 3.92
C ARG A 64 -2.58 -0.34 4.07
N TYR A 65 -1.99 0.61 4.81
CA TYR A 65 -2.54 1.94 4.98
C TYR A 65 -2.57 2.73 3.67
N MET A 66 -1.48 2.74 2.90
CA MET A 66 -1.44 3.33 1.56
C MET A 66 -2.54 2.78 0.65
N LEU A 67 -2.71 1.44 0.63
CA LEU A 67 -3.73 0.78 -0.18
C LEU A 67 -5.14 1.24 0.21
N ARG A 68 -5.43 1.34 1.51
CA ARG A 68 -6.73 1.80 2.02
C ARG A 68 -6.99 3.26 1.68
N LEU A 69 -5.99 4.13 1.84
CA LEU A 69 -6.09 5.54 1.48
C LEU A 69 -6.43 5.70 0.00
N ILE A 70 -5.68 5.06 -0.88
CA ILE A 70 -5.92 5.13 -2.32
C ILE A 70 -7.27 4.50 -2.67
N LYS A 71 -7.64 3.36 -2.07
CA LYS A 71 -8.94 2.72 -2.30
C LYS A 71 -10.12 3.62 -1.94
N ASN A 72 -10.02 4.34 -0.82
CA ASN A 72 -11.10 5.19 -0.32
C ASN A 72 -11.17 6.53 -1.05
N LYS A 73 -10.03 7.20 -1.28
CA LYS A 73 -9.99 8.54 -1.89
C LYS A 73 -9.98 8.49 -3.42
N HIS A 74 -9.30 7.50 -4.01
CA HIS A 74 -9.05 7.39 -5.45
C HIS A 74 -9.34 5.96 -5.98
N PRO A 75 -10.59 5.47 -5.89
CA PRO A 75 -10.92 4.07 -6.18
C PRO A 75 -10.61 3.63 -7.62
N LYS A 76 -10.75 4.53 -8.59
CA LYS A 76 -10.38 4.26 -9.99
C LYS A 76 -8.87 3.98 -10.13
N GLN A 77 -8.05 4.70 -9.37
CA GLN A 77 -6.59 4.64 -9.45
C GLN A 77 -6.10 3.42 -8.70
N TYR A 78 -6.74 3.06 -7.58
CA TYR A 78 -6.49 1.80 -6.90
C TYR A 78 -6.51 0.59 -7.85
N ASN A 79 -7.56 0.49 -8.68
CA ASN A 79 -7.71 -0.61 -9.63
C ASN A 79 -6.63 -0.61 -10.73
N GLN A 80 -6.16 0.57 -11.14
CA GLN A 80 -5.11 0.69 -12.15
C GLN A 80 -3.71 0.39 -11.59
N LEU A 81 -3.37 0.99 -10.44
CA LEU A 81 -2.06 0.88 -9.82
C LEU A 81 -1.79 -0.53 -9.29
N CYS A 82 -2.85 -1.18 -8.79
CA CYS A 82 -2.77 -2.48 -8.15
C CYS A 82 -3.61 -3.54 -8.88
N ALA A 83 -3.65 -3.45 -10.21
CA ALA A 83 -4.26 -4.46 -11.06
C ALA A 83 -3.62 -5.84 -10.76
N VAL A 84 -4.35 -6.69 -10.06
CA VAL A 84 -3.99 -8.09 -9.88
C VAL A 84 -4.61 -8.84 -11.05
N PRO A 85 -3.80 -9.28 -12.05
CA PRO A 85 -4.35 -10.08 -13.15
C PRO A 85 -5.05 -11.31 -12.58
N ASN A 86 -6.26 -11.57 -13.07
CA ASN A 86 -7.03 -12.78 -12.76
C ASN A 86 -6.21 -14.04 -13.09
#